data_AF-A0A382JHT3-F1
#
_entry.id   AF-A0A382JHT3-F1
#
_cell.length_a   1.000
_cell.length_b   1.000
_cell.length_c   1.000
_cell.angle_alpha   90.00
_cell.angle_beta   90.00
_cell.angle_gamma   90.00
#
_symmetry.space_group_name_H-M   'P 1'
#
loop_
_entity.id
_entity.type
_entity.pdbx_description
1 polymer ?
#
loop_
_entity_poly.entity_id
_entity_poly.type
_entity_poly.pdbx_seq_one_letter_code
_entity_poly.pdbx_strand_id
1 'polypeptide(L)'
;MIRLLPRTALVLLTVGTLISLLHAQLDRIAVDQGAAGTWHALQKLRTFASVLHTTAHPDDEHGGVLTWLSRGLGAHVSLLTLTRGESGDNALGSELFDALGLIRTEELLASNRYYGVDRQYFTSAIDYGYSKRVSEAWNQWSRTEVLEQVVRVIRKDRPLVVVSRFQGEPSDGHGQHIAAGEITREAFHAAADPDRFPQHWTSDGLRPWQARRLYAGGVR
;
A
#
# COMPACT_ATOMS: atom_id res chain seq x y z
N MET A 1 54.09 -40.94 10.82
CA MET A 1 53.72 -39.52 10.54
C MET A 1 52.93 -39.50 9.25
N ILE A 2 51.88 -38.67 9.13
CA ILE A 2 51.00 -38.41 7.96
C ILE A 2 49.51 -38.68 8.29
N ARG A 3 48.66 -37.65 8.03
CA ARG A 3 47.19 -37.60 7.90
C ARG A 3 46.29 -37.11 9.06
N LEU A 4 46.75 -36.20 9.92
CA LEU A 4 45.83 -35.40 10.77
C LEU A 4 45.46 -34.02 10.21
N LEU A 5 46.25 -33.46 9.28
CA LEU A 5 45.96 -32.16 8.65
C LEU A 5 44.66 -32.07 7.81
N PRO A 6 44.16 -33.09 7.10
CA PRO A 6 43.02 -32.90 6.20
C PRO A 6 41.68 -32.75 6.93
N ARG A 7 41.57 -33.30 8.15
CA ARG A 7 40.31 -33.26 8.92
C ARG A 7 40.10 -31.92 9.63
N THR A 8 41.16 -31.33 10.18
CA THR A 8 41.09 -30.00 10.81
C THR A 8 40.88 -28.89 9.78
N ALA A 9 41.53 -28.99 8.61
CA ALA A 9 41.30 -28.07 7.50
C ALA A 9 39.85 -28.15 6.99
N LEU A 10 39.27 -29.35 6.86
CA LEU A 10 37.89 -29.54 6.44
C LEU A 10 36.90 -28.97 7.48
N VAL A 11 37.12 -29.19 8.78
CA VAL A 11 36.27 -28.64 9.85
C VAL A 11 36.33 -27.11 9.85
N LEU A 12 37.52 -26.52 9.76
CA LEU A 12 37.68 -25.06 9.68
C LEU A 12 37.04 -24.47 8.42
N LEU A 13 37.11 -25.16 7.29
CA LEU A 13 36.45 -24.76 6.05
C LEU A 13 34.93 -24.81 6.20
N THR A 14 34.38 -25.87 6.80
CA THR A 14 32.93 -26.00 7.05
C THR A 14 32.40 -25.00 8.07
N VAL A 15 33.16 -24.69 9.13
CA VAL A 15 32.80 -23.67 10.11
C VAL A 15 32.90 -22.28 9.48
N GLY A 16 33.93 -22.03 8.68
CA GLY A 16 34.09 -20.78 7.93
C GLY A 16 32.94 -20.51 6.96
N THR A 17 32.54 -21.51 6.16
CA THR A 17 31.37 -21.38 5.26
C THR A 17 30.06 -21.22 6.02
N LEU A 18 29.87 -21.91 7.15
CA LEU A 18 28.67 -21.72 7.99
C LEU A 18 28.59 -20.30 8.56
N ILE A 19 29.72 -19.73 9.01
CA ILE A 19 29.81 -18.36 9.53
C ILE A 19 29.57 -17.33 8.43
N SER A 20 30.09 -17.56 7.21
CA SER A 20 29.81 -16.69 6.06
C SER A 20 28.35 -16.77 5.61
N LEU A 21 27.70 -17.94 5.70
CA LEU A 21 26.27 -18.09 5.44
C LEU A 21 25.40 -17.43 6.52
N LEU A 22 25.85 -17.43 7.78
CA LEU A 22 25.20 -16.73 8.89
C LEU A 22 25.34 -15.20 8.79
N HIS A 23 26.49 -14.69 8.33
CA HIS A 23 26.71 -13.26 8.08
C HIS A 23 26.15 -12.78 6.74
N ALA A 24 25.77 -13.69 5.84
CA ALA A 24 25.04 -13.37 4.61
C ALA A 24 23.54 -13.17 4.85
N GLN A 25 23.09 -13.12 6.11
CA GLN A 25 21.80 -12.50 6.41
C GLN A 25 21.92 -11.02 6.07
N LEU A 26 21.19 -10.57 5.04
CA LEU A 26 21.00 -9.16 4.74
C LEU A 26 20.79 -8.41 6.05
N ASP A 27 21.67 -7.47 6.37
CA ASP A 27 21.45 -6.51 7.45
C ASP A 27 20.10 -5.85 7.17
N ARG A 28 19.05 -6.33 7.86
CA ARG A 28 17.73 -5.74 7.75
C ARG A 28 17.90 -4.34 8.34
N ILE A 29 17.73 -3.32 7.50
CA ILE A 29 17.67 -1.94 7.96
C ILE A 29 16.65 -1.92 9.10
N ALA A 30 17.07 -1.48 10.30
CA ALA A 30 16.20 -1.42 11.46
C ALA A 30 15.19 -0.27 11.26
N VAL A 31 14.12 -0.58 10.52
CA VAL A 31 13.09 0.40 10.11
C VAL A 31 12.38 0.92 11.34
N ASP A 32 12.32 2.25 11.47
CA ASP A 32 11.65 2.96 12.56
C ASP A 32 12.15 2.60 13.98
N GLN A 33 13.42 2.19 14.08
CA GLN A 33 14.08 1.89 15.35
C GLN A 33 15.26 2.82 15.64
N GLY A 34 15.68 2.87 16.90
CA GLY A 34 16.84 3.64 17.35
C GLY A 34 16.75 5.13 17.01
N ALA A 35 17.91 5.76 16.81
CA ALA A 35 18.00 7.19 16.53
C ALA A 35 17.28 7.60 15.24
N ALA A 36 17.30 6.76 14.21
CA ALA A 36 16.61 7.03 12.94
C ALA A 36 15.08 7.03 13.11
N GLY A 37 14.54 6.04 13.84
CA GLY A 37 13.11 5.99 14.17
C GLY A 37 12.67 7.17 15.03
N THR A 38 13.45 7.53 16.06
CA THR A 38 13.18 8.71 16.89
C THR A 38 13.20 9.99 16.06
N TRP A 39 14.19 10.16 15.18
CA TRP A 39 14.26 11.32 14.29
C TRP A 39 13.04 11.42 13.38
N HIS A 40 12.62 10.30 12.79
CA HIS A 40 11.44 10.25 11.94
C HIS A 40 10.15 10.62 12.70
N ALA A 41 9.98 10.10 13.92
CA ALA A 41 8.86 10.48 14.79
C ALA A 41 8.88 11.99 15.11
N LEU A 42 10.05 12.56 15.38
CA LEU A 42 10.20 14.02 15.57
C LEU A 42 9.85 14.80 14.30
N GLN A 43 10.22 14.33 13.11
CA GLN A 43 9.81 14.99 11.86
C GLN A 43 8.30 15.01 11.69
N LYS A 44 7.60 13.90 11.99
CA LYS A 44 6.13 13.85 11.91
C LYS A 44 5.46 14.83 12.87
N LEU A 45 5.99 15.01 14.09
CA LEU A 45 5.46 15.97 15.06
C LEU A 45 5.57 17.44 14.62
N ARG A 46 6.41 17.77 13.64
CA ARG A 46 6.62 19.15 13.17
C ARG A 46 5.57 19.63 12.18
N THR A 47 4.69 18.75 11.73
CA THR A 47 3.69 19.06 10.72
C THR A 47 2.36 18.37 11.02
N PHE A 48 1.30 18.89 10.44
CA PHE A 48 -0.02 18.25 10.40
C PHE A 48 -0.38 17.82 8.97
N ALA A 49 0.60 17.86 8.04
CA ALA A 49 0.44 17.38 6.68
C ALA A 49 -0.01 15.92 6.69
N SER A 50 -1.11 15.62 6.01
CA SER A 50 -1.62 14.26 5.86
C SER A 50 -2.02 13.97 4.42
N VAL A 51 -1.65 12.79 3.94
CA VAL A 51 -1.84 12.35 2.55
C VAL A 51 -2.48 10.97 2.54
N LEU A 52 -3.57 10.81 1.79
CA LEU A 52 -4.13 9.51 1.44
C LEU A 52 -3.78 9.20 -0.01
N HIS A 53 -2.96 8.18 -0.24
CA HIS A 53 -2.70 7.65 -1.57
C HIS A 53 -3.66 6.50 -1.88
N THR A 54 -4.28 6.50 -3.06
CA THR A 54 -5.20 5.44 -3.48
C THR A 54 -4.65 4.66 -4.67
N THR A 55 -4.77 3.33 -4.61
CA THR A 55 -4.31 2.39 -5.65
C THR A 55 -5.34 1.29 -5.90
N ALA A 56 -5.18 0.52 -6.98
CA ALA A 56 -6.04 -0.63 -7.24
C ALA A 56 -5.49 -1.88 -6.54
N HIS A 57 -4.22 -2.20 -6.76
CA HIS A 57 -3.56 -3.44 -6.31
C HIS A 57 -2.34 -3.17 -5.40
N PRO A 58 -1.88 -4.17 -4.64
CA PRO A 58 -0.58 -4.14 -3.97
C PRO A 58 0.59 -4.22 -4.96
N ASP A 59 1.40 -3.16 -5.12
CA ASP A 59 2.49 -2.93 -6.12
C ASP A 59 2.29 -1.66 -6.97
N ASP A 60 1.05 -1.17 -7.02
CA ASP A 60 0.70 0.06 -7.73
C ASP A 60 1.24 1.32 -7.05
N GLU A 61 1.53 1.24 -5.73
CA GLU A 61 1.85 2.40 -4.92
C GLU A 61 3.14 3.09 -5.36
N HIS A 62 3.14 4.43 -5.32
CA HIS A 62 4.35 5.19 -5.62
C HIS A 62 5.32 5.19 -4.43
N GLY A 63 6.03 4.07 -4.22
CA GLY A 63 6.93 3.88 -3.08
C GLY A 63 7.92 5.04 -2.84
N GLY A 64 8.50 5.59 -3.91
CA GLY A 64 9.39 6.77 -3.80
C GLY A 64 8.68 8.05 -3.34
N VAL A 65 7.46 8.29 -3.79
CA VAL A 65 6.65 9.44 -3.37
C VAL A 65 6.21 9.27 -1.91
N LEU A 66 5.73 8.07 -1.54
CA LEU A 66 5.36 7.76 -0.15
C LEU A 66 6.54 7.95 0.80
N THR A 67 7.72 7.44 0.41
CA THR A 67 8.96 7.58 1.17
C THR A 67 9.35 9.05 1.32
N TRP A 68 9.30 9.84 0.25
CA TRP A 68 9.64 11.26 0.30
C TRP A 68 8.66 12.06 1.18
N LEU A 69 7.35 11.84 1.01
CA LEU A 69 6.32 12.50 1.81
C LEU A 69 6.46 12.15 3.31
N SER A 70 6.57 10.86 3.62
CA SER A 70 6.65 10.41 5.01
C SER A 70 8.02 10.70 5.61
N ARG A 71 9.08 10.08 5.07
CA ARG A 71 10.42 10.11 5.68
C ARG A 71 11.17 11.41 5.40
N GLY A 72 10.92 12.04 4.26
CA GLY A 72 11.55 13.32 3.88
C GLY A 72 10.85 14.54 4.49
N LEU A 73 9.52 14.63 4.36
CA LEU A 73 8.75 15.80 4.78
C LEU A 73 8.04 15.62 6.14
N GLY A 74 8.02 14.42 6.72
CA GLY A 74 7.32 14.13 7.95
C GLY A 74 5.80 14.07 7.81
N ALA A 75 5.25 13.97 6.60
CA ALA A 75 3.79 13.88 6.44
C ALA A 75 3.25 12.58 7.05
N HIS A 76 2.02 12.64 7.55
CA HIS A 76 1.24 11.44 7.84
C HIS A 76 0.74 10.85 6.52
N VAL A 77 1.08 9.60 6.24
CA VAL A 77 0.80 8.95 4.95
C VAL A 77 -0.06 7.72 5.19
N SER A 78 -1.23 7.71 4.58
CA SER A 78 -2.14 6.57 4.52
C SER A 78 -2.20 6.03 3.10
N LEU A 79 -2.31 4.71 2.95
CA LEU A 79 -2.49 4.02 1.68
C LEU A 79 -3.86 3.30 1.70
N LEU A 80 -4.64 3.51 0.65
CA LEU A 80 -5.88 2.79 0.39
C LEU A 80 -5.73 2.01 -0.92
N THR A 81 -5.63 0.69 -0.80
CA THR A 81 -5.54 -0.22 -1.93
C THR A 81 -6.91 -0.88 -2.11
N LEU A 82 -7.53 -0.80 -3.29
CA LEU A 82 -8.91 -1.27 -3.43
C LEU A 82 -9.02 -2.79 -3.24
N THR A 83 -8.11 -3.58 -3.81
CA THR A 83 -8.10 -5.04 -3.76
C THR A 83 -6.91 -5.57 -2.96
N ARG A 84 -6.79 -6.91 -2.85
CA ARG A 84 -5.62 -7.57 -2.25
C ARG A 84 -4.71 -8.20 -3.31
N GLY A 85 -4.96 -7.97 -4.61
CA GLY A 85 -4.15 -8.51 -5.71
C GLY A 85 -4.29 -10.02 -5.87
N GLU A 86 -5.45 -10.56 -5.56
CA GLU A 86 -5.77 -11.99 -5.49
C GLU A 86 -5.50 -12.74 -6.80
N SER A 87 -5.58 -12.07 -7.95
CA SER A 87 -5.44 -12.69 -9.28
C SER A 87 -4.17 -12.25 -10.02
N GLY A 88 -3.19 -11.71 -9.29
CA GLY A 88 -1.86 -11.44 -9.82
C GLY A 88 -1.12 -12.71 -10.22
N ASP A 89 -0.08 -12.56 -11.04
CA ASP A 89 0.84 -13.66 -11.33
C ASP A 89 1.70 -13.98 -10.09
N ASN A 90 1.91 -15.27 -9.80
CA ASN A 90 2.69 -15.73 -8.64
C ASN A 90 3.97 -16.41 -9.12
N ALA A 91 5.06 -15.64 -9.20
CA ALA A 91 6.35 -16.15 -9.62
C ALA A 91 7.06 -17.03 -8.57
N LEU A 92 6.61 -17.01 -7.31
CA LEU A 92 7.29 -17.66 -6.18
C LEU A 92 6.64 -18.97 -5.74
N GLY A 93 5.37 -19.20 -6.08
CA GLY A 93 4.61 -20.33 -5.57
C GLY A 93 3.37 -20.66 -6.39
N SER A 94 2.55 -21.56 -5.85
CA SER A 94 1.32 -22.05 -6.48
C SER A 94 0.04 -21.45 -5.91
N GLU A 95 0.18 -20.56 -4.91
CA GLU A 95 -0.94 -19.88 -4.28
C GLU A 95 -1.64 -18.95 -5.27
N LEU A 96 -2.98 -19.00 -5.26
CA LEU A 96 -3.86 -18.21 -6.12
C LEU A 96 -5.01 -17.67 -5.29
N PHE A 97 -5.69 -16.65 -5.81
CA PHE A 97 -6.90 -16.07 -5.22
C PHE A 97 -6.67 -15.64 -3.76
N ASP A 98 -7.53 -16.04 -2.84
CA ASP A 98 -7.45 -15.67 -1.42
C ASP A 98 -6.08 -15.94 -0.80
N ALA A 99 -5.46 -17.09 -1.13
CA ALA A 99 -4.14 -17.44 -0.60
C ALA A 99 -3.06 -16.47 -1.09
N LEU A 100 -3.12 -16.07 -2.37
CA LEU A 100 -2.21 -15.08 -2.92
C LEU A 100 -2.50 -13.68 -2.37
N GLY A 101 -3.78 -13.32 -2.20
CA GLY A 101 -4.19 -12.06 -1.61
C GLY A 101 -3.67 -11.88 -0.17
N LEU A 102 -3.63 -12.95 0.62
CA LEU A 102 -3.02 -12.94 1.95
C LEU A 102 -1.51 -12.68 1.88
N ILE A 103 -0.81 -13.36 0.96
CA ILE A 103 0.64 -13.16 0.77
C ILE A 103 0.93 -11.71 0.35
N ARG A 104 0.25 -11.20 -0.69
CA ARG A 104 0.46 -9.84 -1.20
C ARG A 104 0.06 -8.75 -0.21
N THR A 105 -0.91 -9.04 0.67
CA THR A 105 -1.23 -8.15 1.79
C THR A 105 -0.02 -8.02 2.72
N GLU A 106 0.61 -9.13 3.11
CA GLU A 106 1.81 -9.10 3.97
C GLU A 106 3.02 -8.49 3.28
N GLU A 107 3.18 -8.72 1.97
CA GLU A 107 4.21 -8.07 1.16
C GLU A 107 4.02 -6.54 1.14
N LEU A 108 2.80 -6.06 0.91
CA LEU A 108 2.50 -4.63 0.95
C LEU A 108 2.71 -4.04 2.34
N LEU A 109 2.24 -4.71 3.39
CA LEU A 109 2.47 -4.28 4.76
C LEU A 109 3.97 -4.25 5.10
N ALA A 110 4.76 -5.16 4.53
CA ALA A 110 6.22 -5.12 4.66
C ALA A 110 6.84 -3.93 3.93
N SER A 111 6.46 -3.68 2.68
CA SER A 111 6.91 -2.52 1.89
C SER A 111 6.51 -1.19 2.54
N ASN A 112 5.29 -1.11 3.08
CA ASN A 112 4.76 0.05 3.79
C ASN A 112 5.62 0.49 4.98
N ARG A 113 6.22 -0.48 5.70
CA ARG A 113 7.20 -0.14 6.76
C ARG A 113 8.36 0.63 6.18
N TYR A 114 8.93 0.21 5.05
CA TYR A 114 10.04 0.93 4.41
C TYR A 114 9.62 2.28 3.85
N TYR A 115 8.43 2.40 3.27
CA TYR A 115 7.91 3.68 2.79
C TYR A 115 7.59 4.66 3.94
N GLY A 116 7.29 4.16 5.14
CA GLY A 116 6.82 4.96 6.27
C GLY A 116 5.33 5.27 6.20
N VAL A 117 4.52 4.34 5.65
CA VAL A 117 3.06 4.44 5.64
C VAL A 117 2.53 4.18 7.05
N ASP A 118 1.73 5.12 7.58
CA ASP A 118 1.18 5.06 8.93
C ASP A 118 -0.07 4.15 9.01
N ARG A 119 -0.84 4.06 7.92
CA ARG A 119 -2.08 3.27 7.87
C ARG A 119 -2.31 2.67 6.49
N GLN A 120 -2.61 1.38 6.45
CA GLN A 120 -3.10 0.67 5.27
C GLN A 120 -4.60 0.43 5.40
N TYR A 121 -5.34 0.70 4.34
CA TYR A 121 -6.76 0.40 4.20
C TYR A 121 -7.00 -0.47 2.97
N PHE A 122 -8.06 -1.30 3.03
CA PHE A 122 -8.55 -2.06 1.90
C PHE A 122 -10.06 -1.86 1.76
N THR A 123 -10.58 -2.01 0.54
CA THR A 123 -12.02 -2.16 0.32
C THR A 123 -12.40 -3.65 0.28
N SER A 124 -13.66 -3.93 0.00
CA SER A 124 -14.16 -5.28 -0.29
C SER A 124 -14.08 -5.64 -1.78
N ALA A 125 -13.52 -4.77 -2.63
CA ALA A 125 -13.28 -5.10 -4.03
C ALA A 125 -12.30 -6.27 -4.15
N ILE A 126 -12.62 -7.22 -5.02
CA ILE A 126 -11.76 -8.37 -5.32
C ILE A 126 -10.98 -8.12 -6.60
N ASP A 127 -9.71 -8.51 -6.63
CA ASP A 127 -9.02 -8.69 -7.90
C ASP A 127 -9.42 -10.04 -8.51
N TYR A 128 -10.27 -10.00 -9.52
CA TYR A 128 -10.76 -11.17 -10.25
C TYR A 128 -9.93 -11.48 -11.51
N GLY A 129 -8.85 -10.74 -11.73
CA GLY A 129 -7.96 -10.86 -12.87
C GLY A 129 -8.04 -9.69 -13.85
N TYR A 130 -7.27 -9.82 -14.93
CA TYR A 130 -7.07 -8.74 -15.88
C TYR A 130 -8.36 -8.37 -16.63
N SER A 131 -8.70 -7.09 -16.60
CA SER A 131 -9.77 -6.48 -17.39
C SER A 131 -9.21 -5.40 -18.31
N LYS A 132 -9.73 -5.32 -19.54
CA LYS A 132 -9.32 -4.32 -20.54
C LYS A 132 -10.19 -3.07 -20.50
N ARG A 133 -11.42 -3.20 -20.00
CA ARG A 133 -12.42 -2.13 -19.98
C ARG A 133 -12.91 -1.93 -18.55
N VAL A 134 -13.13 -0.67 -18.19
CA VAL A 134 -13.70 -0.31 -16.89
C VAL A 134 -15.06 -0.96 -16.65
N SER A 135 -15.86 -1.14 -17.71
CA SER A 135 -17.16 -1.82 -17.63
C SER A 135 -17.05 -3.25 -17.09
N GLU A 136 -15.94 -3.95 -17.36
CA GLU A 136 -15.74 -5.29 -16.83
C GLU A 136 -15.49 -5.25 -15.31
N ALA A 137 -14.78 -4.23 -14.81
CA ALA A 137 -14.63 -3.99 -13.38
C ALA A 137 -15.97 -3.66 -12.73
N TRP A 138 -16.77 -2.77 -13.33
CA TRP A 138 -18.10 -2.43 -12.81
C TRP A 138 -19.14 -3.54 -12.92
N ASN A 139 -18.91 -4.57 -13.73
CA ASN A 139 -19.72 -5.77 -13.73
C ASN A 139 -19.41 -6.71 -12.56
N GLN A 140 -18.18 -6.69 -12.04
CA GLN A 140 -17.73 -7.53 -10.92
C GLN A 140 -17.81 -6.80 -9.58
N TRP A 141 -17.66 -5.48 -9.58
CA TRP A 141 -17.66 -4.65 -8.39
C TRP A 141 -18.98 -3.89 -8.25
N SER A 142 -19.54 -3.89 -7.04
CA SER A 142 -20.61 -2.97 -6.68
C SER A 142 -20.03 -1.56 -6.57
N ARG A 143 -20.24 -0.74 -7.62
CA ARG A 143 -19.73 0.64 -7.68
C ARG A 143 -20.15 1.46 -6.46
N THR A 144 -21.40 1.30 -6.01
CA THR A 144 -21.93 2.00 -4.84
C THR A 144 -21.25 1.58 -3.54
N GLU A 145 -20.99 0.29 -3.34
CA GLU A 145 -20.32 -0.22 -2.14
C GLU A 145 -18.85 0.20 -2.09
N VAL A 146 -18.13 0.04 -3.22
CA VAL A 146 -16.73 0.47 -3.29
C VAL A 146 -16.64 1.97 -3.02
N LEU A 147 -17.50 2.78 -3.65
CA LEU A 147 -17.53 4.22 -3.41
C LEU A 147 -17.82 4.57 -1.94
N GLU A 148 -18.79 3.90 -1.34
CA GLU A 148 -19.15 4.08 0.06
C GLU A 148 -17.96 3.84 0.99
N GLN A 149 -17.21 2.77 0.75
CA GLN A 149 -16.04 2.41 1.55
C GLN A 149 -14.88 3.40 1.35
N VAL A 150 -14.62 3.85 0.11
CA VAL A 150 -13.59 4.89 -0.14
C VAL A 150 -13.98 6.20 0.55
N VAL A 151 -15.25 6.62 0.49
CA VAL A 151 -15.74 7.80 1.21
C VAL A 151 -15.59 7.62 2.73
N ARG A 152 -15.91 6.45 3.26
CA ARG A 152 -15.75 6.13 4.68
C ARG A 152 -14.30 6.26 5.11
N VAL A 153 -13.34 5.76 4.31
CA VAL A 153 -11.90 5.92 4.57
C VAL A 153 -11.50 7.38 4.56
N ILE A 154 -11.92 8.19 3.58
CA ILE A 154 -11.58 9.62 3.54
C ILE A 154 -12.13 10.36 4.77
N ARG A 155 -13.36 10.08 5.19
CA ARG A 155 -13.97 10.71 6.38
C ARG A 155 -13.33 10.29 7.69
N LYS A 156 -12.85 9.04 7.78
CA LYS A 156 -12.15 8.48 8.94
C LYS A 156 -10.71 8.99 9.03
N ASP A 157 -9.97 8.94 7.93
CA ASP A 157 -8.57 9.31 7.85
C ASP A 157 -8.34 10.83 7.87
N ARG A 158 -9.32 11.59 7.33
CA ARG A 158 -9.31 13.06 7.23
C ARG A 158 -8.00 13.61 6.61
N PRO A 159 -7.59 13.12 5.42
CA PRO A 159 -6.36 13.56 4.79
C PRO A 159 -6.48 15.00 4.29
N LEU A 160 -5.41 15.78 4.35
CA LEU A 160 -5.37 17.10 3.72
C LEU A 160 -5.24 16.99 2.20
N VAL A 161 -4.54 15.98 1.71
CA VAL A 161 -4.34 15.74 0.28
C VAL A 161 -4.72 14.30 -0.05
N VAL A 162 -5.46 14.11 -1.15
CA VAL A 162 -5.67 12.79 -1.74
C VAL A 162 -4.80 12.69 -3.00
N VAL A 163 -4.09 11.59 -3.17
CA VAL A 163 -3.28 11.29 -4.34
C VAL A 163 -3.81 10.03 -4.99
N SER A 164 -4.47 10.17 -6.13
CA SER A 164 -4.91 9.05 -6.95
C SER A 164 -3.76 8.53 -7.80
N ARG A 165 -3.44 7.24 -7.70
CA ARG A 165 -2.46 6.60 -8.58
C ARG A 165 -2.85 6.69 -10.06
N PHE A 166 -4.16 6.62 -10.32
CA PHE A 166 -4.76 6.54 -11.64
C PHE A 166 -5.65 7.75 -11.93
N GLN A 167 -5.84 8.07 -13.21
CA GLN A 167 -6.62 9.24 -13.63
C GLN A 167 -8.11 8.93 -13.72
N GLY A 168 -8.47 7.67 -13.92
CA GLY A 168 -9.82 7.24 -14.27
C GLY A 168 -10.09 7.32 -15.77
N GLU A 169 -9.04 7.16 -16.58
CA GLU A 169 -9.11 7.32 -18.04
C GLU A 169 -8.54 6.07 -18.74
N PRO A 170 -8.92 5.79 -20.00
CA PRO A 170 -8.42 4.61 -20.73
C PRO A 170 -6.89 4.49 -20.79
N SER A 171 -6.15 5.59 -20.62
CA SER A 171 -4.69 5.60 -20.54
C SER A 171 -4.12 4.89 -19.31
N ASP A 172 -4.92 4.63 -18.28
CA ASP A 172 -4.53 3.81 -17.12
C ASP A 172 -4.45 2.30 -17.47
N GLY A 173 -4.94 1.92 -18.65
CA GLY A 173 -4.79 0.58 -19.23
C GLY A 173 -5.75 -0.46 -18.63
N HIS A 174 -5.39 -1.02 -17.49
CA HIS A 174 -6.18 -2.08 -16.85
C HIS A 174 -7.51 -1.54 -16.31
N GLY A 175 -8.62 -2.21 -16.59
CA GLY A 175 -9.97 -1.79 -16.18
C GLY A 175 -10.14 -1.52 -14.68
N GLN A 176 -9.47 -2.28 -13.81
CA GLN A 176 -9.49 -2.04 -12.36
C GLN A 176 -8.71 -0.75 -11.98
N HIS A 177 -7.67 -0.39 -12.73
CA HIS A 177 -6.95 0.89 -12.56
C HIS A 177 -7.82 2.09 -12.94
N ILE A 178 -8.51 1.99 -14.08
CA ILE A 178 -9.48 3.01 -14.52
C ILE A 178 -10.57 3.17 -13.45
N ALA A 179 -11.13 2.07 -12.96
CA ALA A 179 -12.16 2.07 -11.92
C ALA A 179 -11.68 2.72 -10.61
N ALA A 180 -10.43 2.44 -10.19
CA ALA A 180 -9.84 3.06 -9.00
C ALA A 180 -9.67 4.59 -9.14
N GLY A 181 -9.27 5.05 -10.34
CA GLY A 181 -9.18 6.48 -10.64
C GLY A 181 -10.54 7.18 -10.62
N GLU A 182 -11.55 6.58 -11.27
CA GLU A 182 -12.93 7.09 -11.28
C GLU A 182 -13.49 7.22 -9.85
N ILE A 183 -13.38 6.16 -9.04
CA ILE A 183 -13.88 6.15 -7.66
C ILE A 183 -13.14 7.14 -6.79
N THR A 184 -11.82 7.26 -6.90
CA THR A 184 -11.06 8.20 -6.06
C THR A 184 -11.52 9.64 -6.30
N ARG A 185 -11.72 10.01 -7.58
CA ARG A 185 -12.20 11.35 -7.96
C ARG A 185 -13.60 11.61 -7.42
N GLU A 186 -14.51 10.65 -7.57
CA GLU A 186 -15.86 10.80 -7.04
C GLU A 186 -15.88 10.86 -5.52
N ALA A 187 -15.15 9.97 -4.84
CA ALA A 187 -15.07 9.89 -3.39
C ALA A 187 -14.50 11.17 -2.77
N PHE A 188 -13.53 11.82 -3.43
CA PHE A 188 -12.99 13.11 -2.99
C PHE A 188 -14.08 14.17 -2.83
N HIS A 189 -15.06 14.21 -3.73
CA HIS A 189 -16.19 15.13 -3.63
C HIS A 189 -17.29 14.61 -2.68
N ALA A 190 -17.65 13.34 -2.79
CA ALA A 190 -18.70 12.72 -1.99
C ALA A 190 -18.36 12.70 -0.47
N ALA A 191 -17.07 12.65 -0.12
CA ALA A 191 -16.66 12.71 1.28
C ALA A 191 -17.01 14.04 1.96
N ALA A 192 -17.09 15.14 1.21
CA ALA A 192 -17.47 16.47 1.71
C ALA A 192 -18.97 16.71 1.77
N ASP A 193 -19.78 15.88 1.12
CA ASP A 193 -21.21 16.05 0.98
C ASP A 193 -21.98 15.33 2.11
N PRO A 194 -22.73 16.04 2.98
CA PRO A 194 -23.50 15.42 4.06
C PRO A 194 -24.64 14.51 3.58
N ASP A 195 -25.14 14.69 2.36
CA ASP A 195 -26.25 13.91 1.81
C ASP A 195 -25.74 12.61 1.16
N ARG A 196 -24.44 12.50 0.92
CA ARG A 196 -23.79 11.26 0.45
C ARG A 196 -23.44 10.37 1.64
N PHE A 197 -24.01 9.18 1.67
CA PHE A 197 -23.81 8.18 2.73
C PHE A 197 -24.07 8.75 4.15
N PRO A 198 -25.25 9.32 4.43
CA PRO A 198 -25.56 9.94 5.72
C PRO A 198 -25.49 8.96 6.90
N GLN A 199 -25.63 7.66 6.64
CA GLN A 199 -25.47 6.60 7.63
C GLN A 199 -24.07 6.54 8.25
N HIS A 200 -23.04 7.14 7.63
CA HIS A 200 -21.69 7.22 8.21
C HIS A 200 -21.68 7.99 9.54
N TRP A 201 -22.55 8.98 9.70
CA TRP A 201 -22.69 9.71 10.97
C TRP A 201 -23.31 8.83 12.05
N THR A 202 -24.42 8.16 11.75
CA THR A 202 -25.16 7.36 12.74
C THR A 202 -24.48 6.05 13.10
N SER A 203 -23.74 5.43 12.16
CA SER A 203 -23.00 4.18 12.41
C SER A 203 -21.65 4.41 13.09
N ASP A 204 -20.85 5.36 12.60
CA ASP A 204 -19.43 5.48 12.98
C ASP A 204 -19.08 6.87 13.55
N GLY A 205 -20.02 7.81 13.63
CA GLY A 205 -19.75 9.20 14.02
C GLY A 205 -18.93 9.98 12.98
N LEU A 206 -18.83 9.48 11.75
CA LEU A 206 -18.01 10.08 10.69
C LEU A 206 -18.73 11.27 10.06
N ARG A 207 -18.16 12.46 10.26
CA ARG A 207 -18.64 13.71 9.65
C ARG A 207 -18.08 13.89 8.24
N PRO A 208 -18.74 14.67 7.38
CA PRO A 208 -18.16 15.06 6.10
C PRO A 208 -16.77 15.66 6.24
N TRP A 209 -15.92 15.40 5.24
CA TRP A 209 -14.55 15.88 5.19
C TRP A 209 -14.18 16.26 3.76
N GLN A 210 -13.83 17.53 3.56
CA GLN A 210 -13.27 18.02 2.31
C GLN A 210 -11.74 18.06 2.42
N ALA A 211 -11.07 17.10 1.78
CA ALA A 211 -9.64 17.19 1.55
C ALA A 211 -9.32 18.45 0.72
N ARG A 212 -8.17 19.07 0.94
CA ARG A 212 -7.82 20.37 0.35
C ARG A 212 -7.49 20.25 -1.13
N ARG A 213 -6.85 19.17 -1.55
CA ARG A 213 -6.43 18.94 -2.93
C ARG A 213 -6.54 17.47 -3.30
N LEU A 214 -6.84 17.23 -4.57
CA LEU A 214 -6.73 15.96 -5.24
C LEU A 214 -5.65 16.08 -6.30
N TYR A 215 -4.66 15.20 -6.26
CA TYR A 215 -3.71 14.99 -7.35
C TYR A 215 -4.00 13.65 -8.00
N ALA A 216 -3.84 13.56 -9.31
CA ALA A 216 -3.90 12.32 -10.06
C ALA A 216 -2.75 12.31 -11.06
N GLY A 217 -2.07 11.17 -11.20
CA GLY A 217 -1.01 11.02 -12.20
C GLY A 217 0.22 10.26 -11.68
N GLY A 218 1.17 10.03 -12.58
CA GLY A 218 2.31 9.14 -12.38
C GLY A 218 2.34 7.96 -13.35
N VAL A 219 1.67 8.09 -14.51
CA VAL A 219 1.81 7.14 -15.63
C VAL A 219 3.12 7.49 -16.34
N ARG A 220 4.03 6.51 -16.42
CA ARG A 220 5.20 6.57 -17.30
C ARG A 220 4.77 6.57 -18.75
#